data_AF-A0A7V8XBQ1-F1
#
_entry.id   AF-A0A7V8XBQ1-F1
#
_cell.length_a   1.000
_cell.length_b   1.000
_cell.length_c   1.000
_cell.angle_alpha   90.00
_cell.angle_beta   90.00
_cell.angle_gamma   90.00
#
_symmetry.space_group_name_H-M   'P 1'
#
loop_
_entity.id
_entity.type
_entity.pdbx_description
1 polymer ?
#
loop_
_entity_poly.entity_id
_entity_poly.type
_entity_poly.pdbx_seq_one_letter_code
_entity_poly.pdbx_strand_id
1 'polypeptide(L)'
;MLSEPVAAMLREARASLGLTQQELAQRAGVSNRLWAEMERGERPNVSFETALRMFQEAGVTLEFTGPLGSVIALQGRDVEARAARAALRRRTWDAVQGRLDGPSPESREMDPVERLAATARVSEQAHAVARARRVPARGR
;
A
#
# COMPACT_ATOMS: atom_id res chain seq x y z
N MET A 1 -23.38 -5.72 6.86
CA MET A 1 -22.05 -6.14 6.33
C MET A 1 -20.95 -5.40 7.09
N LEU A 2 -19.73 -5.93 7.20
CA LEU A 2 -18.60 -5.24 7.86
C LEU A 2 -18.30 -3.84 7.28
N SER A 3 -18.76 -3.57 6.05
CA SER A 3 -18.61 -2.27 5.38
C SER A 3 -19.44 -1.14 5.98
N GLU A 4 -20.57 -1.44 6.64
CA GLU A 4 -21.50 -0.41 7.11
C GLU A 4 -20.99 0.35 8.36
N PRO A 5 -20.43 -0.30 9.39
CA PRO A 5 -19.77 0.40 10.50
C PRO A 5 -18.58 1.24 10.03
N VAL A 6 -17.77 0.70 9.10
CA VAL A 6 -16.61 1.41 8.55
C VAL A 6 -17.04 2.65 7.77
N ALA A 7 -18.11 2.54 6.99
CA ALA A 7 -18.67 3.64 6.23
C ALA A 7 -19.19 4.76 7.13
N ALA A 8 -19.93 4.42 8.20
CA ALA A 8 -20.41 5.39 9.18
C ALA A 8 -19.24 6.11 9.88
N MET A 9 -18.26 5.36 10.36
CA MET A 9 -17.05 5.89 11.00
C MET A 9 -16.29 6.87 10.09
N LEU A 10 -16.12 6.56 8.81
CA LEU A 10 -15.45 7.48 7.86
C LEU A 10 -16.23 8.79 7.68
N ARG A 11 -17.57 8.73 7.59
CA ARG A 11 -18.41 9.95 7.49
C ARG A 11 -18.30 10.82 8.73
N GLU A 12 -18.39 10.21 9.91
CA GLU A 12 -18.32 10.91 11.19
C GLU A 12 -16.95 11.56 11.40
N ALA A 13 -15.87 10.82 11.09
CA ALA A 13 -14.51 11.33 11.16
C ALA A 13 -14.27 12.50 10.19
N ARG A 14 -14.80 12.40 8.96
CA ARG A 14 -14.75 13.54 8.02
C ARG A 14 -15.52 14.75 8.56
N ALA A 15 -16.72 14.53 9.10
CA ALA A 15 -17.58 15.59 9.62
C ALA A 15 -16.93 16.31 10.80
N SER A 16 -16.27 15.58 11.71
CA SER A 16 -15.55 16.18 12.85
C SER A 16 -14.33 17.01 12.43
N LEU A 17 -13.70 16.67 11.29
CA LEU A 17 -12.61 17.44 10.70
C LEU A 17 -13.09 18.67 9.91
N GLY A 18 -14.39 18.81 9.65
CA GLY A 18 -14.94 19.90 8.83
C GLY A 18 -14.51 19.84 7.36
N LEU A 19 -14.11 18.67 6.86
CA LEU A 19 -13.59 18.50 5.50
C LEU A 19 -14.66 17.95 4.54
N THR A 20 -14.50 18.29 3.27
CA THR A 20 -15.25 17.68 2.17
C THR A 20 -14.67 16.33 1.79
N GLN A 21 -15.47 15.50 1.11
CA GLN A 21 -15.01 14.21 0.57
C GLN A 21 -13.84 14.39 -0.41
N GLN A 22 -13.88 15.48 -1.20
CA GLN A 22 -12.84 15.78 -2.19
C GLN A 22 -11.50 16.09 -1.52
N GLU A 23 -11.49 16.88 -0.45
CA GLU A 23 -10.25 17.23 0.27
C GLU A 23 -9.60 16.00 0.88
N LEU A 24 -10.37 15.13 1.53
CA LEU A 24 -9.83 13.89 2.09
C LEU A 24 -9.40 12.90 1.01
N ALA A 25 -10.15 12.79 -0.10
CA ALA A 25 -9.74 11.98 -1.23
C ALA A 25 -8.40 12.45 -1.82
N GLN A 26 -8.20 13.77 -1.92
CA GLN A 26 -6.97 14.37 -2.40
C GLN A 26 -5.80 14.09 -1.45
N ARG A 27 -6.00 14.27 -0.14
CA ARG A 27 -4.99 13.94 0.88
C ARG A 27 -4.62 12.45 0.85
N ALA A 28 -5.61 11.59 0.70
CA ALA A 28 -5.42 10.14 0.64
C ALA A 28 -4.92 9.65 -0.72
N GLY A 29 -4.71 10.53 -1.71
CA GLY A 29 -4.27 10.15 -3.05
C GLY A 29 -5.21 9.15 -3.76
N VAL A 30 -6.52 9.27 -3.54
CA VAL A 30 -7.56 8.43 -4.14
C VAL A 30 -8.55 9.28 -4.95
N SER A 31 -9.38 8.63 -5.77
CA SER A 31 -10.44 9.34 -6.47
C SER A 31 -11.56 9.76 -5.50
N ASN A 32 -12.18 10.92 -5.75
CA ASN A 32 -13.34 11.37 -4.98
C ASN A 32 -14.48 10.32 -5.02
N ARG A 33 -14.64 9.63 -6.17
CA ARG A 33 -15.58 8.51 -6.30
C ARG A 33 -15.29 7.37 -5.31
N LEU A 34 -14.04 6.94 -5.19
CA LEU A 34 -13.67 5.86 -4.26
C LEU A 34 -13.94 6.26 -2.81
N TRP A 35 -13.63 7.52 -2.44
CA TRP A 35 -13.96 8.04 -1.12
C TRP A 35 -15.46 7.99 -0.85
N ALA A 36 -16.28 8.47 -1.79
CA ALA A 36 -17.72 8.48 -1.66
C ALA A 36 -18.33 7.06 -1.62
N GLU A 37 -17.81 6.11 -2.41
CA GLU A 37 -18.24 4.70 -2.38
C GLU A 37 -17.86 4.02 -1.04
N MET A 38 -16.70 4.36 -0.46
CA MET A 38 -16.30 3.90 0.87
C MET A 38 -17.20 4.46 1.96
N GLU A 39 -17.51 5.76 1.92
CA GLU A 39 -18.49 6.37 2.82
C GLU A 39 -19.89 5.78 2.63
N ARG A 40 -20.28 5.23 1.46
CA ARG A 40 -21.57 4.55 1.31
C ARG A 40 -21.54 3.05 1.66
N GLY A 41 -20.37 2.48 1.92
CA GLY A 41 -20.22 1.03 2.16
C GLY A 41 -20.37 0.18 0.89
N GLU A 42 -20.31 0.80 -0.29
CA GLU A 42 -20.49 0.16 -1.61
C GLU A 42 -19.20 -0.47 -2.16
N ARG A 43 -18.06 -0.29 -1.47
CA ARG A 43 -16.75 -0.83 -1.87
C ARG A 43 -16.26 -1.92 -0.91
N PRO A 44 -16.68 -3.18 -1.10
CA PRO A 44 -16.20 -4.29 -0.28
C PRO A 44 -14.75 -4.70 -0.59
N ASN A 45 -14.25 -4.44 -1.79
CA ASN A 45 -12.97 -4.96 -2.30
C ASN A 45 -11.87 -3.89 -2.44
N VAL A 46 -11.76 -2.97 -1.48
CA VAL A 46 -10.64 -2.02 -1.47
C VAL A 46 -9.37 -2.69 -0.94
N SER A 47 -8.21 -2.40 -1.54
CA SER A 47 -6.95 -2.91 -0.99
C SER A 47 -6.74 -2.41 0.44
N PHE A 48 -6.24 -3.30 1.32
CA PHE A 48 -6.00 -2.96 2.72
C PHE A 48 -5.10 -1.73 2.87
N GLU A 49 -4.02 -1.62 2.07
CA GLU A 49 -3.14 -0.44 2.03
C GLU A 49 -3.90 0.86 1.73
N THR A 50 -4.83 0.83 0.77
CA THR A 50 -5.62 2.01 0.41
C THR A 50 -6.62 2.37 1.50
N ALA A 51 -7.25 1.37 2.12
CA ALA A 51 -8.13 1.60 3.26
C ALA A 51 -7.37 2.23 4.44
N LEU A 52 -6.18 1.71 4.78
CA LEU A 52 -5.32 2.29 5.82
C LEU A 52 -5.01 3.76 5.54
N ARG A 53 -4.60 4.09 4.32
CA ARG A 53 -4.31 5.48 3.95
C ARG A 53 -5.55 6.38 4.11
N MET A 54 -6.72 5.92 3.69
CA MET A 54 -7.97 6.67 3.89
C MET A 54 -8.31 6.87 5.37
N PHE A 55 -8.10 5.85 6.21
CA PHE A 55 -8.30 5.95 7.65
C PHE A 55 -7.34 6.96 8.29
N GLN A 56 -6.07 6.95 7.90
CA GLN A 56 -5.08 7.90 8.40
C GLN A 56 -5.47 9.35 8.11
N GLU A 57 -5.87 9.64 6.87
CA GLU A 57 -6.28 10.99 6.49
C GLU A 57 -7.59 11.42 7.17
N ALA A 58 -8.47 10.46 7.47
CA ALA A 58 -9.65 10.69 8.30
C ALA A 58 -9.34 10.79 9.81
N GLY A 59 -8.07 10.62 10.24
CA GLY A 59 -7.71 10.62 11.66
C GLY A 59 -8.18 9.37 12.43
N VAL A 60 -8.53 8.30 11.72
CA VAL A 60 -8.94 7.02 12.29
C VAL A 60 -7.72 6.14 12.55
N THR A 61 -7.55 5.71 13.79
CA THR A 61 -6.51 4.74 14.18
C THR A 61 -7.09 3.33 14.21
N LEU A 62 -6.39 2.37 13.60
CA LEU A 62 -6.74 0.95 13.70
C LEU A 62 -5.88 0.26 14.75
N GLU A 63 -6.55 -0.37 15.70
CA GLU A 63 -5.94 -1.24 16.70
C GLU A 63 -6.21 -2.70 16.37
N PHE A 64 -5.15 -3.50 16.25
CA PHE A 64 -5.26 -4.94 16.07
C PHE A 64 -5.00 -5.61 17.40
N THR A 65 -6.02 -6.28 17.94
CA THR A 65 -5.90 -7.12 19.12
C THR A 65 -5.51 -8.53 18.69
N GLY A 66 -4.28 -8.93 18.99
CA GLY A 66 -3.79 -10.28 18.76
C GLY A 66 -4.38 -11.30 19.76
N PRO A 67 -4.25 -12.61 19.48
CA PRO A 67 -4.86 -13.68 20.28
C PRO A 67 -4.47 -13.70 21.76
N LEU A 68 -3.38 -13.04 22.14
CA LEU A 68 -2.83 -12.97 23.50
C LEU A 68 -2.89 -11.55 24.08
N GLY A 69 -3.77 -10.69 23.55
CA GLY A 69 -3.92 -9.30 24.02
C GLY A 69 -2.81 -8.36 23.55
N SER A 70 -1.96 -8.77 22.61
CA SER A 70 -0.99 -7.87 21.99
C SER A 70 -1.72 -6.85 21.10
N VAL A 71 -1.55 -5.56 21.39
CA VAL A 71 -2.08 -4.47 20.55
C VAL A 71 -0.98 -4.02 19.58
N ILE A 72 -1.23 -4.14 18.29
CA ILE A 72 -0.37 -3.56 17.24
C ILE A 72 -1.12 -2.37 16.64
N ALA A 73 -0.61 -1.16 16.86
CA ALA A 73 -1.08 0.03 16.18
C ALA A 73 -0.46 0.08 14.78
N LEU A 74 -1.30 0.06 13.74
CA LEU A 74 -0.83 0.26 12.37
C LEU A 74 -0.86 1.74 12.03
N GLN A 75 0.32 2.36 11.92
CA GLN A 75 0.48 3.65 11.26
C GLN A 75 1.07 3.41 9.87
N GLY A 76 0.28 3.71 8.84
CA GLY A 76 0.76 3.66 7.46
C GLY A 76 1.93 4.64 7.25
N ARG A 77 3.08 4.09 6.87
CA ARG A 77 4.12 4.76 6.08
C ARG A 77 4.35 3.87 4.87
N ASP A 78 4.50 4.32 3.63
CA ASP A 78 5.23 5.46 3.10
C ASP A 78 4.73 5.66 1.64
N VAL A 79 3.88 6.67 1.42
CA VAL A 79 3.25 6.95 0.11
C VAL A 79 4.30 7.42 -0.90
N GLU A 80 5.32 8.13 -0.41
CA GLU A 80 6.47 8.60 -1.19
C GLU A 80 7.28 7.42 -1.72
N ALA A 81 7.51 6.38 -0.92
CA ALA A 81 8.20 5.17 -1.40
C ALA A 81 7.47 4.48 -2.56
N ARG A 82 6.14 4.56 -2.64
CA ARG A 82 5.36 4.01 -3.76
C ARG A 82 5.43 4.93 -4.98
N ALA A 83 5.25 6.24 -4.79
CA ALA A 83 5.41 7.23 -5.86
C ALA A 83 6.81 7.17 -6.48
N ALA A 84 7.85 7.01 -5.65
CA ALA A 84 9.23 6.82 -6.05
C ALA A 84 9.42 5.52 -6.86
N ARG A 85 8.84 4.39 -6.42
CA ARG A 85 8.86 3.12 -7.17
C ARG A 85 8.14 3.21 -8.52
N ALA A 86 6.99 3.89 -8.58
CA ALA A 86 6.24 4.12 -9.82
C ALA A 86 6.98 5.07 -10.77
N ALA A 87 7.63 6.12 -10.23
CA ALA A 87 8.48 7.02 -11.01
C ALA A 87 9.74 6.31 -11.52
N LEU A 88 10.36 5.47 -10.69
CA LEU A 88 11.50 4.65 -11.10
C LEU A 88 11.09 3.70 -12.22
N ARG A 89 9.98 2.98 -12.07
CA ARG A 89 9.42 2.13 -13.13
C ARG A 89 9.24 2.91 -14.43
N ARG A 90 8.67 4.12 -14.40
CA ARG A 90 8.50 4.94 -15.62
C ARG A 90 9.83 5.33 -16.27
N ARG A 91 10.87 5.56 -15.48
CA ARG A 91 12.22 5.92 -15.99
C ARG A 91 13.00 4.71 -16.49
N THR A 92 12.84 3.56 -15.84
CA THR A 92 13.55 2.31 -16.15
C THR A 92 12.73 1.36 -17.01
N TRP A 93 11.56 1.79 -17.48
CA TRP A 93 10.73 1.03 -18.39
C TRP A 93 11.25 1.26 -19.81
N ASP A 94 12.12 0.36 -20.25
CA ASP A 94 12.40 0.20 -21.66
C ASP A 94 11.15 -0.40 -22.29
N ALA A 95 10.48 0.38 -23.13
CA ALA A 95 9.17 0.10 -23.69
C ALA A 95 9.16 -1.08 -24.70
N VAL A 96 9.65 -2.25 -24.30
CA VAL A 96 9.49 -3.49 -25.04
C VAL A 96 8.06 -3.96 -24.82
N GLN A 97 7.14 -3.42 -25.63
CA GLN A 97 5.82 -4.02 -25.79
C GLN A 97 5.95 -5.29 -26.60
N GLY A 98 6.04 -6.43 -25.91
CA GLY A 98 5.80 -7.72 -26.54
C GLY A 98 4.33 -7.83 -26.92
N ARG A 99 4.03 -8.14 -28.18
CA ARG A 99 2.75 -8.77 -28.53
C ARG A 99 2.67 -10.06 -27.71
N LEU A 100 1.58 -10.26 -26.97
CA LEU A 100 1.33 -11.51 -26.22
C LEU A 100 1.25 -12.74 -27.16
N ASP A 101 1.09 -12.48 -28.45
CA ASP A 101 0.93 -13.38 -29.58
C ASP A 101 2.14 -13.39 -30.54
N GLY A 102 3.23 -12.66 -30.23
CA GLY A 102 4.49 -12.70 -30.97
C GLY A 102 5.46 -13.73 -30.37
N PRO A 103 6.45 -14.23 -31.14
CA PRO A 103 7.54 -15.01 -30.54
C PRO A 103 8.18 -14.16 -29.44
N SER A 104 8.25 -14.73 -28.22
CA SER A 104 8.92 -14.07 -27.09
C SER A 104 10.27 -13.55 -27.55
N PRO A 105 10.60 -12.25 -27.37
CA PRO A 105 11.96 -11.79 -27.63
C PRO A 105 12.87 -12.69 -26.81
N GLU A 106 13.89 -13.26 -27.46
CA GLU A 106 14.78 -14.27 -26.90
C GLU A 106 15.08 -13.94 -25.45
N SER A 107 14.42 -14.69 -24.56
CA SER A 107 14.66 -14.61 -23.13
C SER A 107 16.16 -14.77 -22.99
N ARG A 108 16.87 -13.75 -22.49
CA ARG A 108 18.28 -13.93 -22.10
C ARG A 108 18.31 -15.22 -21.31
N GLU A 109 18.89 -16.28 -21.89
CA GLU A 109 18.99 -17.58 -21.25
C GLU A 109 19.94 -17.39 -20.07
N MET A 110 19.40 -16.91 -18.95
CA MET A 110 20.13 -16.90 -17.70
C MET A 110 20.27 -18.34 -17.29
N ASP A 111 21.49 -18.79 -17.10
CA ASP A 111 21.81 -20.06 -16.47
C ASP A 111 20.91 -20.23 -15.23
N PRO A 112 20.20 -21.36 -15.06
CA PRO A 112 19.41 -21.64 -13.87
C PRO A 112 20.13 -21.32 -12.56
N VAL A 113 21.45 -21.52 -12.49
CA VAL A 113 22.28 -21.20 -11.32
C VAL A 113 22.36 -19.69 -11.10
N GLU A 114 22.58 -18.90 -12.15
CA GLU A 114 22.59 -17.43 -12.07
C GLU A 114 21.23 -16.87 -11.69
N ARG A 115 20.15 -17.47 -12.18
CA ARG A 115 18.78 -17.09 -11.85
C ARG A 115 18.46 -17.36 -10.38
N LEU A 116 18.89 -18.51 -9.87
CA LEU A 116 18.74 -18.85 -8.45
C LEU A 116 19.57 -17.91 -7.57
N ALA A 117 20.81 -17.61 -7.94
CA ALA A 117 21.67 -16.68 -7.21
C ALA A 117 21.12 -15.24 -7.21
N ALA A 118 20.57 -14.78 -8.33
CA ALA A 118 19.88 -13.48 -8.40
C ALA A 118 18.65 -13.44 -7.49
N THR A 119 17.84 -14.50 -7.48
CA THR A 119 16.66 -14.63 -6.61
C THR A 119 17.06 -14.63 -5.13
N ALA A 120 18.11 -15.37 -4.77
CA ALA A 120 18.64 -15.42 -3.42
C ALA A 120 19.12 -14.04 -2.94
N ARG A 121 19.89 -13.30 -3.76
CA ARG A 121 20.35 -11.94 -3.42
C ARG A 121 19.19 -10.97 -3.18
N VAL A 122 18.14 -11.04 -4.00
CA VAL A 122 16.93 -10.21 -3.81
C VAL A 122 16.22 -10.57 -2.49
N SER A 123 16.12 -11.86 -2.16
CA SER A 123 15.57 -12.33 -0.88
C SER A 123 16.41 -11.87 0.32
N GLU A 124 17.73 -11.94 0.24
CA GLU A 124 18.64 -11.46 1.30
C GLU A 124 18.50 -9.96 1.52
N GLN A 125 18.46 -9.17 0.44
CA GLN A 125 18.24 -7.73 0.51
C GLN A 125 16.87 -7.39 1.12
N ALA A 126 15.82 -8.12 0.74
CA ALA A 126 14.49 -7.96 1.32
C ALA A 126 14.49 -8.26 2.84
N HIS A 127 15.17 -9.33 3.26
CA HIS A 127 15.33 -9.68 4.67
C HIS A 127 16.15 -8.65 5.44
N ALA A 128 17.23 -8.13 4.87
CA ALA A 128 18.06 -7.10 5.48
C ALA A 128 17.30 -5.79 5.72
N VAL A 129 16.50 -5.35 4.72
CA VAL A 129 15.63 -4.17 4.85
C VAL A 129 14.55 -4.39 5.91
N ALA A 130 13.93 -5.57 5.94
CA ALA A 130 12.93 -5.90 6.96
C ALA A 130 13.53 -5.93 8.38
N ARG A 131 14.77 -6.42 8.53
CA ARG A 131 15.49 -6.43 9.81
C ARG A 131 15.88 -5.02 10.26
N ALA A 132 16.40 -4.19 9.36
CA ALA A 132 16.79 -2.82 9.67
C ALA A 132 15.61 -1.97 10.16
N ARG A 133 14.41 -2.17 9.59
CA ARG A 133 13.17 -1.50 10.02
C ARG A 133 12.65 -1.93 11.40
N ARG A 134 13.16 -3.03 11.96
CA ARG A 134 12.77 -3.56 13.28
C ARG A 134 13.65 -3.06 14.44
N VAL A 135 14.73 -2.33 14.19
CA VAL A 135 15.60 -1.83 15.26
C VAL A 135 15.00 -0.52 15.81
N PRO A 136 14.40 -0.50 17.02
CA PRO A 136 13.98 0.76 17.61
C PRO A 136 15.23 1.57 17.96
N ALA A 137 15.17 2.89 17.73
CA ALA A 137 16.19 3.82 18.18
C ALA A 137 16.37 3.67 19.70
N ARG A 138 17.49 3.07 20.12
CA ARG A 138 17.91 3.09 21.52
C ARG A 138 18.30 4.53 21.85
N GLY A 139 17.40 5.23 22.54
CA GLY A 139 17.69 6.53 23.13
C GLY A 139 18.77 6.42 24.21
N ARG A 140 19.74 7.33 24.13
CA ARG A 140 20.52 7.86 25.24
C ARG A 140 20.37 9.37 25.20
#